data_AF-A0A9W6RXD9-F1
#
_entry.id   AF-A0A9W6RXD9-F1
#
_cell.length_a   1.000
_cell.length_b   1.000
_cell.length_c   1.000
_cell.angle_alpha   90.00
_cell.angle_beta   90.00
_cell.angle_gamma   90.00
#
_symmetry.space_group_name_H-M   'P 1'
#
loop_
_entity.id
_entity.type
_entity.pdbx_description
1 polymer ?
#
loop_
_entity_poly.entity_id
_entity_poly.type
_entity_poly.pdbx_seq_one_letter_code
_entity_poly.pdbx_strand_id
1 'polypeptide(L)'
;MSALQNPARALQAVLVACGRCRCAVIHALDAPVCAFEVRLDPEPLTEIEELQALMSGRMTYDLIRVGHHHEIAYRDQWRIRKRKYPVLVTHQCPGRIPATVATRITTSTTKGDRNAPQRPPF
;
A
#
# COMPACT_ATOMS: atom_id res chain seq x y z
N MET A 1 1.97 6.32 -36.01
CA MET A 1 0.57 6.56 -35.58
C MET A 1 0.55 6.57 -34.06
N SER A 2 1.23 7.50 -33.40
CA SER A 2 0.75 8.83 -32.98
C SER A 2 -0.59 8.79 -32.23
N ALA A 3 -0.53 8.51 -30.93
CA ALA A 3 -1.52 8.97 -29.97
C ALA A 3 -0.85 10.07 -29.13
N LEU A 4 -1.07 11.33 -29.49
CA LEU A 4 -0.89 12.45 -28.57
C LEU A 4 -2.01 12.34 -27.53
N GLN A 5 -1.75 11.60 -26.45
CA GLN A 5 -2.67 11.50 -25.33
C GLN A 5 -2.66 12.81 -24.53
N ASN A 6 -3.81 13.46 -24.58
CA ASN A 6 -4.27 14.61 -23.81
C ASN A 6 -3.47 14.90 -22.50
N PRO A 7 -2.79 16.06 -22.37
CA PRO A 7 -1.95 16.37 -21.20
C PRO A 7 -2.74 16.46 -19.88
N ALA A 8 -4.06 16.66 -19.95
CA ALA A 8 -4.93 16.68 -18.76
C ALA A 8 -5.09 15.31 -18.07
N ARG A 9 -4.69 14.21 -18.73
CA ARG A 9 -4.76 12.85 -18.16
C ARG A 9 -3.51 12.46 -17.37
N ALA A 10 -2.46 13.26 -17.40
CA ALA A 10 -1.17 12.90 -16.80
C ALA A 10 -1.24 12.77 -15.27
N LEU A 11 -2.05 13.60 -14.58
CA LEU A 11 -2.10 13.63 -13.11
C LEU A 11 -3.17 12.72 -12.50
N GLN A 12 -3.87 11.93 -13.31
CA GLN A 12 -4.97 11.12 -12.83
C GLN A 12 -4.48 9.97 -11.95
N ALA A 13 -5.02 9.88 -10.74
CA ALA A 13 -4.88 8.74 -9.86
C ALA A 13 -5.79 7.59 -10.32
N VAL A 14 -5.19 6.41 -10.52
CA VAL A 14 -5.88 5.20 -10.99
C VAL A 14 -5.59 4.01 -10.07
N LEU A 15 -6.61 3.18 -9.81
CA LEU A 15 -6.44 1.96 -9.03
C LEU A 15 -5.91 0.83 -9.93
N VAL A 16 -4.78 0.24 -9.56
CA VAL A 16 -4.10 -0.82 -10.31
C VAL A 16 -3.55 -1.90 -9.36
N ALA A 17 -3.11 -3.03 -9.89
CA ALA A 17 -2.40 -4.04 -9.11
C ALA A 17 -0.88 -3.77 -9.12
N CYS A 18 -0.25 -3.86 -7.95
CA CYS A 18 1.21 -3.75 -7.84
C CYS A 18 1.88 -4.94 -8.53
N GLY A 19 2.77 -4.69 -9.51
CA GLY A 19 3.47 -5.77 -10.22
C GLY A 19 4.38 -6.65 -9.36
N ARG A 20 4.72 -6.23 -8.13
CA ARG A 20 5.60 -6.98 -7.22
C ARG A 20 4.83 -7.86 -6.24
N CYS A 21 3.91 -7.30 -5.46
CA CYS A 21 3.15 -8.02 -4.44
C CYS A 21 1.70 -8.34 -4.84
N ARG A 22 1.23 -7.83 -5.98
CA ARG A 22 -0.15 -7.95 -6.51
C ARG A 22 -1.24 -7.32 -5.63
N CYS A 23 -0.89 -6.60 -4.57
CA CYS A 23 -1.85 -5.79 -3.80
C CYS A 23 -2.42 -4.64 -4.66
N ALA A 24 -3.64 -4.21 -4.36
CA ALA A 24 -4.23 -3.01 -4.95
C ALA A 24 -3.44 -1.77 -4.51
N VAL A 25 -3.11 -0.90 -5.46
CA VAL A 25 -2.40 0.36 -5.22
C VAL A 25 -3.00 1.46 -6.09
N ILE A 26 -2.89 2.70 -5.63
CA ILE A 26 -3.19 3.88 -6.45
C ILE A 26 -1.91 4.28 -7.16
N HIS A 27 -1.95 4.38 -8.49
CA HIS A 27 -0.87 4.89 -9.33
C HIS A 27 -1.19 6.30 -9.82
N ALA A 28 -0.26 7.23 -9.67
CA ALA A 28 -0.45 8.63 -10.06
C ALA A 28 0.89 9.33 -10.33
N LEU A 29 0.85 10.55 -10.89
CA LEU A 29 2.00 11.44 -11.04
C LEU A 29 1.91 12.58 -10.00
N ASP A 30 3.00 12.87 -9.30
CA ASP A 30 3.00 13.79 -8.14
C ASP A 30 3.02 15.29 -8.48
N ALA A 31 3.43 15.66 -9.69
CA ALA A 31 3.59 17.05 -10.08
C ALA A 31 3.37 17.27 -11.58
N PRO A 32 2.75 18.38 -11.99
CA PRO A 32 2.54 18.74 -13.39
C PRO A 32 3.84 18.98 -14.17
N VAL A 33 4.92 19.39 -13.48
CA VAL A 33 6.15 19.88 -14.13
C VAL A 33 7.21 18.80 -14.26
N CYS A 34 7.39 17.94 -13.25
CA CYS A 34 8.42 16.90 -13.24
C CYS A 34 7.87 15.47 -13.11
N ALA A 35 6.57 15.31 -12.82
CA ALA A 35 5.78 14.09 -12.90
C ALA A 35 6.50 12.80 -12.44
N PHE A 36 6.79 12.69 -11.14
CA PHE A 36 7.27 11.42 -10.60
C PHE A 36 6.12 10.42 -10.46
N GLU A 37 6.35 9.20 -10.93
CA GLU A 37 5.44 8.09 -10.69
C GLU A 37 5.43 7.71 -9.21
N VAL A 38 4.24 7.74 -8.61
CA VAL A 38 4.02 7.35 -7.23
C VAL A 38 3.00 6.22 -7.18
N ARG A 39 3.27 5.26 -6.30
CA ARG A 39 2.32 4.20 -5.93
C ARG A 39 1.94 4.40 -4.47
N LEU A 40 0.65 4.39 -4.18
CA LEU A 40 0.11 4.64 -2.85
C LEU A 40 -0.74 3.45 -2.40
N ASP A 41 -0.72 3.18 -1.10
CA ASP A 41 -1.70 2.27 -0.49
C ASP A 41 -3.09 2.92 -0.56
N PRO A 42 -4.15 2.18 -0.94
CA PRO A 42 -5.48 2.76 -1.18
C PRO A 42 -6.25 3.10 0.11
N GLU A 43 -5.77 2.62 1.26
CA GLU A 43 -6.39 2.85 2.56
C GLU A 43 -5.96 4.23 3.12
N PRO A 44 -6.91 5.12 3.42
CA PRO A 44 -6.61 6.40 4.05
C PRO A 44 -6.02 6.22 5.44
N LEU A 45 -4.94 6.94 5.72
CA LEU A 45 -4.33 6.99 7.04
C LEU A 45 -5.15 7.83 8.01
N THR A 46 -5.03 7.51 9.29
CA THR A 46 -5.29 8.37 10.44
C THR A 46 -4.10 9.32 10.69
N GLU A 47 -4.23 10.23 11.65
CA GLU A 47 -3.13 11.14 12.04
C GLU A 47 -1.96 10.37 12.68
N ILE A 48 -2.26 9.38 13.52
CA ILE A 48 -1.24 8.55 14.18
C ILE A 48 -0.48 7.72 13.14
N GLU A 49 -1.18 7.13 12.19
CA GLU A 49 -0.54 6.35 11.12
C GLU A 49 0.27 7.22 10.16
N GLU A 50 -0.16 8.46 9.88
CA GLU A 50 0.64 9.41 9.10
C GLU A 50 1.93 9.76 9.84
N LEU A 51 1.88 10.01 11.16
CA LEU A 51 3.08 10.24 11.95
C LEU A 51 4.04 9.05 11.89
N GLN A 52 3.53 7.82 12.04
CA GLN A 52 4.32 6.60 11.92
C GLN A 52 4.93 6.43 10.52
N ALA A 53 4.17 6.74 9.46
CA ALA A 53 4.66 6.73 8.09
C ALA A 53 5.84 7.70 7.91
N LEU A 54 5.71 8.94 8.39
CA LEU A 54 6.76 9.94 8.28
C LEU A 54 8.00 9.56 9.09
N MET A 55 7.83 9.04 10.31
CA MET A 55 8.94 8.55 11.13
C MET A 55 9.68 7.36 10.50
N SER A 56 8.98 6.55 9.70
CA SER A 56 9.57 5.46 8.92
C SER A 56 10.15 5.91 7.58
N GLY A 57 10.17 7.21 7.29
CA GLY A 57 10.70 7.79 6.06
C GLY A 57 9.79 7.60 4.84
N ARG A 58 8.54 7.19 5.04
CA ARG A 58 7.54 7.06 3.96
C ARG A 58 6.91 8.43 3.68
N MET A 59 6.77 8.75 2.40
CA MET A 59 6.09 9.98 1.98
C MET A 59 4.57 9.81 2.03
N THR A 60 3.86 10.89 2.36
CA THR A 60 2.39 10.95 2.39
C THR A 60 1.83 11.97 1.40
N TYR A 61 0.62 11.71 0.92
CA TYR A 61 -0.02 12.46 -0.15
C TYR A 61 -1.51 12.70 0.16
N ASP A 62 -2.01 13.87 -0.20
CA ASP A 62 -3.45 14.15 -0.25
C ASP A 62 -4.05 13.48 -1.49
N LEU A 63 -5.20 12.81 -1.33
CA LEU A 63 -6.04 12.38 -2.46
C LEU A 63 -7.12 13.43 -2.73
N ILE A 64 -6.95 14.22 -3.78
CA ILE A 64 -7.80 15.38 -4.10
C ILE A 64 -8.74 15.00 -5.23
N ARG A 65 -10.03 15.31 -5.09
CA ARG A 65 -10.99 15.20 -6.19
C ARG A 65 -10.96 16.48 -7.04
N VAL A 66 -10.67 16.33 -8.33
CA VAL A 66 -10.65 17.42 -9.32
C VAL A 66 -11.68 17.09 -10.39
N GLY A 67 -12.85 17.74 -10.34
CA GLY A 67 -13.97 17.42 -11.22
C GLY A 67 -14.42 15.96 -11.12
N HIS A 68 -14.16 15.19 -12.19
CA HIS A 68 -14.55 13.79 -12.32
C HIS A 68 -13.43 12.78 -12.05
N HIS A 69 -12.21 13.23 -11.73
CA HIS A 69 -11.09 12.36 -11.41
C HIS A 69 -10.45 12.72 -10.07
N HIS A 70 -9.49 11.90 -9.66
CA HIS A 70 -8.67 12.14 -8.47
C HIS A 70 -7.24 12.44 -8.91
N GLU A 71 -6.56 13.29 -8.14
CA GLU A 71 -5.15 13.64 -8.27
C GLU A 71 -4.49 13.46 -6.90
N ILE A 72 -3.16 13.39 -6.90
CA ILE A 72 -2.38 13.35 -5.66
C ILE A 72 -1.61 14.65 -5.47
N ALA A 73 -1.39 15.03 -4.22
CA ALA A 73 -0.49 16.13 -3.91
C ALA A 73 0.38 15.76 -2.70
N TYR A 74 1.69 15.93 -2.83
CA TYR A 74 2.63 15.66 -1.75
C TYR A 74 2.32 16.51 -0.51
N ARG A 75 2.31 15.89 0.67
CA ARG A 75 2.07 16.59 1.94
C ARG A 75 3.36 17.18 2.46
N ASP A 76 3.70 18.34 1.92
CA ASP A 76 4.79 19.18 2.42
C ASP A 76 4.48 19.83 3.78
N GLN A 77 5.43 20.62 4.28
CA GLN A 77 5.32 21.36 5.54
C GLN A 77 4.13 22.33 5.63
N TRP A 78 3.54 22.74 4.49
CA TRP A 78 2.41 23.66 4.45
C TRP A 78 1.07 22.90 4.46
N ARG A 79 1.01 21.80 3.71
CA ARG A 79 -0.17 20.93 3.63
C ARG A 79 -0.34 20.06 4.87
N ILE A 80 0.76 19.62 5.49
CA ILE A 80 0.69 18.73 6.65
C ILE A 80 -0.08 19.34 7.83
N ARG A 81 -0.07 20.69 7.94
CA ARG A 81 -0.78 21.44 8.98
C ARG A 81 -2.30 21.41 8.86
N LYS A 82 -2.86 20.97 7.72
CA LYS A 82 -4.30 20.90 7.47
C LYS A 82 -4.69 19.56 6.86
N ARG A 83 -5.61 18.85 7.50
CA ARG A 83 -6.14 17.56 7.00
C ARG A 83 -7.52 17.75 6.37
N LYS A 84 -7.55 18.27 5.14
CA LYS A 84 -8.81 18.49 4.39
C LYS A 84 -9.23 17.28 3.55
N TYR A 85 -8.27 16.47 3.11
CA TYR A 85 -8.47 15.38 2.17
C TYR A 85 -8.00 14.05 2.80
N PRO A 86 -8.46 12.89 2.29
CA PRO A 86 -7.89 11.60 2.65
C PRO A 86 -6.38 11.61 2.40
N VAL A 87 -5.62 11.10 3.36
CA VAL A 87 -4.17 11.03 3.28
C VAL A 87 -3.77 9.60 2.98
N LEU A 88 -2.95 9.42 1.96
CA LEU A 88 -2.41 8.13 1.55
C LEU A 88 -0.91 8.10 1.75
N VAL A 89 -0.34 6.90 1.77
CA VAL A 89 1.09 6.68 1.96
C VAL A 89 1.71 5.93 0.79
N THR A 90 2.96 6.23 0.50
CA THR A 90 3.79 5.50 -0.48
C THR A 90 3.78 4.00 -0.25
N HIS A 91 3.30 3.23 -1.23
CA HIS A 91 3.21 1.78 -1.16
C HIS A 91 4.59 1.15 -0.99
N GLN A 92 4.73 0.31 0.04
CA GLN A 92 5.93 -0.48 0.27
C GLN A 92 5.57 -1.96 0.20
N CYS A 93 6.13 -2.67 -0.78
CA CYS A 93 5.93 -4.11 -0.86
C CYS A 93 6.57 -4.79 0.36
N PRO A 94 5.95 -5.84 0.93
CA PRO A 94 6.49 -6.61 2.07
C PRO A 94 7.78 -7.40 1.75
N GLY A 95 8.44 -7.12 0.62
CA GLY A 95 9.58 -7.87 0.10
C GLY A 95 9.18 -9.19 -0.54
N ARG A 96 10.15 -9.84 -1.20
CA ARG A 96 10.03 -11.26 -1.55
C ARG A 96 10.45 -12.05 -0.31
N ILE A 97 9.63 -12.98 0.15
CA ILE A 97 10.07 -13.97 1.14
C ILE A 97 11.19 -14.78 0.46
N PRO A 98 12.43 -14.81 0.99
CA PRO A 98 13.50 -15.58 0.39
C PRO A 98 13.09 -17.05 0.32
N ALA A 99 13.28 -17.71 -0.83
CA ALA A 99 12.91 -19.12 -1.01
C ALA A 99 13.56 -20.03 0.05
N THR A 100 14.71 -19.63 0.59
CA THR A 100 15.42 -20.30 1.68
C THR A 100 14.63 -20.36 2.99
N VAL A 101 13.69 -19.43 3.22
CA VAL A 101 12.86 -19.38 4.44
C VAL A 101 11.59 -20.24 4.29
N ALA A 102 11.09 -20.43 3.06
CA ALA A 102 9.84 -21.15 2.78
C ALA A 102 9.91 -22.67 3.07
N THR A 103 11.10 -23.26 3.11
CA THR A 103 11.28 -24.72 3.25
C THR A 103 10.99 -25.25 4.66
N ARG A 104 10.90 -24.38 5.69
CA ARG A 104 10.81 -24.83 7.10
C ARG A 104 9.40 -25.18 7.61
N ILE A 105 8.33 -24.91 6.86
CA ILE A 105 6.96 -25.00 7.40
C ILE A 105 6.26 -26.33 7.03
N THR A 106 6.83 -27.18 6.18
CA THR A 106 6.12 -28.36 5.64
C THR A 106 6.21 -29.65 6.48
N THR A 107 6.67 -29.63 7.73
CA THR A 107 6.71 -30.85 8.57
C THR A 107 6.06 -30.66 9.94
N SER A 108 4.74 -30.47 9.96
CA SER A 108 3.95 -30.83 11.14
C SER A 108 2.62 -31.44 10.70
N THR A 109 2.69 -32.53 9.95
CA THR A 109 1.59 -33.50 9.93
C THR A 109 1.59 -34.17 11.29
N THR A 110 0.66 -33.75 12.15
CA THR A 110 0.31 -34.40 13.41
C THR A 110 -0.07 -35.85 13.15
N LYS A 111 0.91 -36.74 13.30
CA LYS A 111 0.73 -38.20 13.35
C LYS A 111 0.05 -38.54 14.68
N GLY A 112 -1.29 -38.59 14.64
CA GLY A 112 -2.22 -39.18 15.60
C GLY A 112 -1.74 -39.49 17.02
N ASP A 113 -2.10 -38.61 17.96
CA ASP A 113 -2.22 -38.98 19.37
C ASP A 113 -3.56 -39.68 19.60
N ARG A 114 -3.56 -41.01 19.41
CA ARG A 114 -4.52 -41.90 20.07
C ARG A 114 -4.09 -42.03 21.53
N ASN A 115 -4.37 -41.03 22.35
CA ASN A 115 -4.27 -41.18 23.80
C ASN A 115 -5.65 -40.96 24.42
N ALA A 116 -6.47 -42.02 24.41
CA ALA A 116 -7.69 -42.06 25.18
C ALA A 116 -7.32 -42.08 26.67
N PRO A 117 -7.96 -41.28 27.54
CA PRO A 117 -7.70 -41.35 28.97
C PRO A 117 -8.14 -42.71 29.51
N GLN A 118 -7.19 -43.51 30.02
CA GLN A 118 -7.51 -44.72 30.78
C GLN A 118 -8.22 -44.31 32.07
N ARG A 119 -9.46 -44.79 32.26
CA ARG A 119 -10.15 -44.76 33.55
C ARG A 119 -9.44 -45.73 34.52
N PRO A 120 -9.16 -45.34 35.77
CA PRO A 120 -8.69 -46.29 36.77
C PRO A 120 -9.81 -47.28 37.14
N PRO A 121 -9.48 -48.56 37.41
CA PRO A 121 -10.45 -49.53 37.88
C PRO A 121 -10.83 -49.25 39.34
N PHE A 122 -12.12 -49.38 39.65
CA PHE A 122 -12.55 -49.87 40.96
C PHE A 122 -12.53 -51.40 40.90
#